data_AF-A0AAV0Y293-F1
#
_entry.id   AF-A0AAV0Y293-F1
#
_cell.length_a   1.000
_cell.length_b   1.000
_cell.length_c   1.000
_cell.angle_alpha   90.00
_cell.angle_beta   90.00
_cell.angle_gamma   90.00
#
_symmetry.space_group_name_H-M   'P 1'
#
loop_
_entity.id
_entity.type
_entity.pdbx_description
1 polymer ?
#
loop_
_entity_poly.entity_id
_entity_poly.type
_entity_poly.pdbx_seq_one_letter_code
_entity_poly.pdbx_strand_id
1 'polypeptide(L)'
;MTSREKFYECFYKIVNEKNNNSVYLSTVKYNKIVSEIKNVRSSGIKSNKTYRILKRYDLITIGEEDKLILPLLESNTNIVYYITNENIYDVLHDIHLSIGHGGKHRMNAEVKKKYKNITQEAVSIYLKFCESCQSKLCIICTILSV
;
A
#
# COMPACT_ATOMS: atom_id res chain seq x y z
N MET A 1 -3.87 18.23 -15.03
CA MET A 1 -3.93 17.27 -13.92
C MET A 1 -3.19 15.99 -14.30
N THR A 2 -2.11 15.67 -13.59
CA THR A 2 -1.25 14.48 -13.82
C THR A 2 -1.97 13.18 -13.43
N SER A 3 -1.49 12.03 -13.90
CA SER A 3 -2.05 10.72 -13.48
C SER A 3 -1.94 10.47 -11.97
N ARG A 4 -0.90 11.02 -11.33
CA ARG A 4 -0.74 10.99 -9.86
C ARG A 4 -1.84 11.77 -9.17
N GLU A 5 -2.12 12.99 -9.63
CA GLU A 5 -3.18 13.84 -9.06
C GLU A 5 -4.56 13.20 -9.22
N LYS A 6 -4.89 12.68 -10.42
CA LYS A 6 -6.14 11.97 -10.68
C LYS A 6 -6.31 10.74 -9.79
N PHE A 7 -5.22 9.99 -9.58
CA PHE A 7 -5.20 8.86 -8.66
C PHE A 7 -5.58 9.30 -7.25
N TYR A 8 -4.89 10.30 -6.70
CA TYR A 8 -5.13 10.73 -5.31
C TYR A 8 -6.52 11.33 -5.12
N GLU A 9 -7.05 12.04 -6.09
CA GLU A 9 -8.43 12.54 -6.05
C GLU A 9 -9.45 11.41 -5.88
N CYS A 10 -9.33 10.34 -6.68
CA CYS A 10 -10.19 9.16 -6.55
C CYS A 10 -9.88 8.33 -5.30
N PHE A 11 -8.61 8.22 -4.94
CA PHE A 11 -8.16 7.44 -3.79
C PHE A 11 -8.67 8.05 -2.47
N TYR A 12 -8.62 9.37 -2.30
CA TYR A 12 -9.10 9.97 -1.06
C TYR A 12 -10.63 9.93 -0.93
N LYS A 13 -11.39 9.85 -2.03
CA LYS A 13 -12.84 9.56 -1.98
C LYS A 13 -13.10 8.22 -1.26
N ILE A 14 -12.40 7.16 -1.67
CA ILE A 14 -12.54 5.83 -1.01
C ILE A 14 -11.96 5.79 0.40
N VAL A 15 -10.95 6.59 0.73
CA VAL A 15 -10.39 6.67 2.08
C VAL A 15 -11.39 7.33 3.02
N ASN A 16 -12.05 8.41 2.58
CA ASN A 16 -13.00 9.18 3.38
C ASN A 16 -14.34 8.46 3.57
N GLU A 17 -14.76 7.65 2.59
CA GLU A 17 -15.93 6.78 2.72
C GLU A 17 -15.71 5.65 3.74
N LYS A 18 -14.46 5.24 3.98
CA LYS A 18 -14.13 4.19 4.95
C LYS A 18 -13.98 4.78 6.35
N ASN A 19 -14.50 4.06 7.34
CA ASN A 19 -14.38 4.43 8.75
C ASN A 19 -12.94 4.36 9.28
N ASN A 20 -12.72 4.80 10.53
CA ASN A 20 -11.40 4.81 11.19
C ASN A 20 -10.67 3.44 11.25
N ASN A 21 -11.39 2.33 11.03
CA ASN A 21 -10.84 0.98 10.96
C ASN A 21 -10.35 0.60 9.55
N SER A 22 -10.22 1.57 8.64
CA SER A 22 -9.69 1.32 7.32
C SER A 22 -8.26 0.78 7.38
N VAL A 23 -7.96 -0.07 6.39
CA VAL A 23 -6.64 -0.66 6.15
C VAL A 23 -5.60 0.43 5.83
N TYR A 24 -6.05 1.57 5.33
CA TYR A 24 -5.24 2.73 4.97
C TYR A 24 -4.63 3.42 6.21
N LEU A 25 -3.42 3.92 6.03
CA LEU A 25 -2.61 4.55 7.09
C LEU A 25 -2.23 5.95 6.64
N SER A 26 -2.85 6.96 7.26
CA SER A 26 -2.31 8.32 7.17
C SER A 26 -0.93 8.36 7.83
N THR A 27 -0.09 9.29 7.41
CA THR A 27 1.23 9.51 8.03
C THR A 27 1.12 9.66 9.56
N VAL A 28 0.10 10.37 10.07
CA VAL A 28 -0.14 10.52 11.51
C VAL A 28 -0.43 9.17 12.19
N LYS A 29 -1.30 8.35 11.61
CA LYS A 29 -1.65 7.01 12.14
C LYS A 29 -0.44 6.07 12.09
N TYR A 30 0.32 6.11 11.00
CA TYR A 30 1.54 5.33 10.82
C TYR A 30 2.57 5.66 11.92
N ASN A 31 2.91 6.95 12.09
CA ASN A 31 3.90 7.39 13.07
C ASN A 31 3.47 7.11 14.51
N LYS A 32 2.17 7.20 14.80
CA LYS A 32 1.61 6.80 16.10
C LYS A 32 1.82 5.32 16.40
N ILE A 33 1.66 4.44 15.41
CA ILE A 33 1.91 3.01 15.58
C ILE A 33 3.40 2.76 15.83
N VAL A 34 4.28 3.40 15.04
CA VAL A 34 5.74 3.29 15.21
C VAL A 34 6.16 3.69 16.64
N SER A 35 5.70 4.85 17.12
CA SER A 35 6.04 5.33 18.46
C SER A 35 5.49 4.41 19.56
N GLU A 36 4.27 3.89 19.41
CA GLU A 36 3.69 2.94 20.37
C GLU A 36 4.51 1.64 20.46
N ILE A 37 4.99 1.10 19.33
CA ILE A 37 5.85 -0.10 19.34
C ILE A 37 7.21 0.21 20.00
N LYS A 38 7.85 1.34 19.66
CA LYS A 38 9.11 1.77 20.29
C LYS A 38 9.00 1.94 21.80
N ASN A 39 7.93 2.59 22.26
CA ASN A 39 7.68 2.80 23.68
C ASN A 39 7.55 1.48 24.42
N VAL A 40 6.94 0.47 23.80
CA VAL A 40 6.74 -0.85 24.42
C VAL A 40 8.03 -1.65 24.44
N ARG A 41 8.84 -1.56 23.38
CA ARG A 41 10.19 -2.16 23.36
C ARG A 41 11.11 -1.52 24.42
N SER A 42 10.92 -0.24 24.72
CA SER A 42 11.74 0.50 25.71
C SER A 42 11.26 0.30 27.16
N SER A 43 9.94 0.37 27.40
CA SER A 43 9.36 0.31 28.75
C SER A 43 9.02 -1.11 29.23
N GLY A 44 8.82 -2.06 28.31
CA GLY A 44 8.33 -3.41 28.61
C GLY A 44 6.85 -3.50 29.01
N ILE A 45 6.17 -2.36 29.22
CA ILE A 45 4.79 -2.31 29.70
C ILE A 45 3.82 -2.59 28.55
N LYS A 46 3.02 -3.64 28.70
CA LYS A 46 2.00 -4.03 27.72
C LYS A 46 0.61 -3.68 28.25
N SER A 47 -0.13 -2.88 27.49
CA SER A 47 -1.56 -2.64 27.71
C SER A 47 -2.41 -3.48 26.75
N ASN A 48 -3.72 -3.59 27.00
CA ASN A 48 -4.65 -4.24 26.06
C ASN A 48 -4.65 -3.61 24.67
N LYS A 49 -4.39 -2.29 24.58
CA LYS A 49 -4.26 -1.58 23.31
C LYS A 49 -2.96 -1.98 22.59
N THR A 50 -1.86 -1.98 23.33
CA THR A 50 -0.54 -2.41 22.85
C THR A 50 -0.57 -3.83 22.30
N TYR A 51 -1.26 -4.74 22.99
CA TYR A 51 -1.38 -6.13 22.54
C TYR A 51 -1.98 -6.24 21.13
N ARG A 52 -3.04 -5.45 20.84
CA ARG A 52 -3.66 -5.43 19.51
C ARG A 52 -2.73 -4.89 18.43
N ILE A 53 -1.86 -3.94 18.78
CA ILE A 53 -0.86 -3.37 17.87
C ILE A 53 0.22 -4.40 17.56
N LEU A 54 0.83 -4.99 18.57
CA LEU A 54 1.91 -5.98 18.41
C LEU A 54 1.43 -7.25 17.67
N LYS A 55 0.15 -7.59 17.77
CA LYS A 55 -0.43 -8.70 16.99
C LYS A 55 -0.51 -8.40 15.49
N ARG A 56 -0.59 -7.12 15.10
CA ARG A 56 -0.81 -6.69 13.71
C ARG A 56 0.43 -6.09 13.05
N TYR A 57 1.30 -5.48 13.83
CA TYR A 57 2.42 -4.69 13.36
C TYR A 57 3.68 -5.06 14.10
N ASP A 58 4.79 -5.03 13.38
CA ASP A 58 6.13 -5.07 13.92
C ASP A 58 7.01 -4.03 13.21
N LEU A 59 8.20 -3.78 13.74
CA LEU A 59 9.17 -2.83 13.16
C LEU A 59 10.45 -3.53 12.74
N ILE A 60 10.89 -3.20 11.54
CA ILE A 60 12.24 -3.49 11.04
C ILE A 60 12.98 -2.18 10.78
N THR A 61 14.25 -2.13 11.13
CA THR A 61 15.13 -0.98 10.86
C THR A 61 15.93 -1.28 9.59
N ILE A 62 15.84 -0.40 8.59
CA ILE A 62 16.59 -0.50 7.34
C ILE A 62 17.41 0.78 7.20
N GLY A 63 18.73 0.68 7.36
CA GLY A 63 19.59 1.85 7.52
C GLY A 63 19.26 2.58 8.83
N GLU A 64 18.83 3.84 8.72
CA GLU A 64 18.44 4.67 9.86
C GLU A 64 16.91 4.85 9.99
N GLU A 65 16.13 4.20 9.11
CA GLU A 65 14.67 4.32 9.07
C GLU A 65 13.96 3.07 9.59
N ASP A 66 12.94 3.28 10.43
CA ASP A 66 12.05 2.21 10.87
C ASP A 66 10.85 2.06 9.93
N LYS A 67 10.65 0.83 9.45
CA LYS A 67 9.52 0.47 8.59
C LYS A 67 8.56 -0.46 9.31
N LEU A 68 7.26 -0.18 9.18
CA LEU A 68 6.21 -1.05 9.69
C LEU A 68 6.07 -2.27 8.79
N ILE A 69 6.07 -3.44 9.41
CA ILE A 69 5.92 -4.73 8.75
C ILE A 69 4.83 -5.56 9.42
N LEU A 70 4.36 -6.58 8.71
CA LEU A 70 3.62 -7.67 9.32
C LEU A 70 4.57 -8.44 10.26
N PRO A 71 4.16 -8.75 11.50
CA PRO A 71 4.96 -9.59 12.40
C PRO A 71 5.38 -10.88 11.69
N LEU A 72 6.68 -11.17 11.74
CA LEU A 72 7.23 -12.37 11.13
C LEU A 72 6.77 -13.59 11.93
N LEU A 73 6.26 -14.60 11.21
CA LEU A 73 5.99 -15.92 11.77
C LEU A 73 7.20 -16.80 11.46
N GLU A 74 7.53 -17.74 12.35
CA GLU A 74 8.75 -18.58 12.26
C GLU A 74 8.90 -19.32 10.91
N SER A 75 7.80 -19.56 10.19
CA SER A 75 7.78 -20.23 8.89
C SER A 75 7.86 -19.31 7.67
N ASN A 76 7.76 -17.98 7.83
CA ASN A 76 7.70 -17.03 6.72
C ASN A 76 8.87 -16.05 6.77
N THR A 77 9.77 -16.17 5.80
CA THR A 77 10.89 -15.23 5.59
C THR A 77 10.49 -14.00 4.77
N ASN A 78 9.32 -14.01 4.12
CA ASN A 78 8.85 -12.90 3.31
C ASN A 78 8.39 -11.72 4.18
N ILE A 79 9.12 -10.62 4.09
CA ILE A 79 8.77 -9.35 4.75
C ILE A 79 7.64 -8.68 3.96
N VAL A 80 6.52 -8.43 4.64
CA VAL A 80 5.38 -7.70 4.09
C VAL A 80 5.26 -6.36 4.79
N TYR A 81 5.32 -5.28 4.03
CA TYR A 81 5.35 -3.91 4.54
C TYR A 81 3.96 -3.29 4.70
N TYR A 82 3.86 -2.32 5.60
CA TYR A 82 2.82 -1.32 5.62
C TYR A 82 3.39 0.00 5.08
N ILE A 83 2.60 0.72 4.29
CA ILE A 83 3.00 2.03 3.75
C ILE A 83 2.00 3.11 4.12
N THR A 84 2.45 4.36 4.08
CA THR A 84 1.60 5.55 4.19
C THR A 84 0.77 5.75 2.94
N ASN A 85 -0.38 6.40 3.09
CA ASN A 85 -1.29 6.71 1.98
C ASN A 85 -0.60 7.51 0.88
N GLU A 86 0.27 8.44 1.27
CA GLU A 86 1.00 9.35 0.40
C GLU A 86 2.01 8.65 -0.51
N ASN A 87 2.39 7.41 -0.19
CA ASN A 87 3.36 6.61 -0.94
C ASN A 87 2.70 5.49 -1.77
N ILE A 88 1.37 5.32 -1.71
CA ILE A 88 0.69 4.24 -2.44
C ILE A 88 0.87 4.37 -3.95
N TYR A 89 0.77 5.58 -4.51
CA TYR A 89 0.92 5.78 -5.96
C TYR A 89 2.29 5.31 -6.45
N ASP A 90 3.36 5.73 -5.76
CA ASP A 90 4.73 5.43 -6.15
C ASP A 90 5.00 3.92 -6.12
N VAL A 91 4.57 3.26 -5.05
CA VAL A 91 4.68 1.80 -4.93
C VAL A 91 3.92 1.07 -6.04
N LEU A 92 2.69 1.50 -6.34
CA LEU A 92 1.91 0.92 -7.43
C LEU A 92 2.57 1.16 -8.79
N HIS A 93 3.16 2.35 -8.99
CA HIS A 93 3.86 2.70 -10.21
C HIS A 93 5.10 1.86 -10.43
N ASP A 94 5.97 1.73 -9.42
CA ASP A 94 7.19 0.93 -9.48
C ASP A 94 6.87 -0.54 -9.74
N ILE A 95 5.85 -1.10 -9.06
CA ILE A 95 5.40 -2.46 -9.31
C ILE A 95 4.92 -2.59 -10.75
N HIS A 96 4.07 -1.67 -11.21
CA HIS A 96 3.47 -1.73 -12.54
C HIS A 96 4.53 -1.65 -13.66
N LEU A 97 5.56 -0.82 -13.48
CA LEU A 97 6.72 -0.77 -14.37
C LEU A 97 7.53 -2.07 -14.31
N SER A 98 7.81 -2.59 -13.12
CA SER A 98 8.62 -3.82 -12.94
C SER A 98 8.00 -5.06 -13.59
N ILE A 99 6.67 -5.11 -13.71
CA ILE A 99 5.94 -6.21 -14.37
C ILE A 99 5.63 -5.94 -15.85
N GLY A 100 6.15 -4.85 -16.42
CA GLY A 100 5.97 -4.49 -17.82
C GLY A 100 4.52 -4.11 -18.17
N HIS A 101 3.90 -3.24 -17.37
CA HIS A 101 2.50 -2.82 -17.55
C HIS A 101 1.49 -3.98 -17.44
N GLY A 102 1.79 -4.98 -16.60
CA GLY A 102 0.88 -6.09 -16.33
C GLY A 102 -0.48 -5.65 -15.80
N GLY A 103 -1.54 -6.35 -16.21
CA GLY A 103 -2.92 -6.05 -15.84
C GLY A 103 -3.26 -6.32 -14.36
N LYS A 104 -4.53 -6.09 -14.01
CA LYS A 104 -5.05 -6.11 -12.63
C LYS A 104 -4.68 -7.37 -11.83
N HIS A 105 -4.83 -8.56 -12.40
CA HIS A 105 -4.53 -9.80 -11.70
C HIS A 105 -3.04 -9.93 -11.33
N ARG A 106 -2.15 -9.64 -12.28
CA ARG A 106 -0.70 -9.68 -12.06
C ARG A 106 -0.25 -8.62 -11.07
N MET A 107 -0.80 -7.41 -11.17
CA MET A 107 -0.51 -6.32 -10.24
C MET A 107 -0.95 -6.65 -8.81
N ASN A 108 -2.17 -7.17 -8.62
CA ASN A 108 -2.65 -7.59 -7.30
C ASN A 108 -1.78 -8.71 -6.69
N ALA A 109 -1.30 -9.65 -7.50
CA ALA A 109 -0.44 -10.72 -7.04
C ALA A 109 0.91 -10.17 -6.52
N GLU A 110 1.55 -9.26 -7.25
CA GLU A 110 2.82 -8.65 -6.83
C GLU A 110 2.66 -7.71 -5.63
N VAL A 111 1.59 -6.91 -5.60
CA VAL A 111 1.28 -6.04 -4.47
C VAL A 111 1.09 -6.86 -3.19
N LYS A 112 0.32 -7.96 -3.24
CA LYS A 112 0.03 -8.79 -2.06
C LYS A 112 1.27 -9.47 -1.48
N LYS A 113 2.30 -9.74 -2.30
CA LYS A 113 3.57 -10.31 -1.84
C LYS A 113 4.36 -9.33 -0.98
N LYS A 114 4.26 -8.02 -1.25
CA LYS A 114 5.13 -6.99 -0.67
C LYS A 114 4.43 -6.08 0.32
N TYR A 115 3.12 -5.84 0.17
CA TYR A 115 2.41 -4.82 0.93
C TYR A 115 1.09 -5.34 1.51
N LYS A 116 0.87 -5.08 2.80
CA LYS A 116 -0.32 -5.56 3.52
C LYS A 116 -1.52 -4.64 3.37
N ASN A 117 -1.28 -3.34 3.20
CA ASN A 117 -2.32 -2.32 3.29
C ASN A 117 -2.70 -1.62 1.97
N ILE A 118 -2.33 -2.23 0.84
CA ILE A 118 -2.78 -1.78 -0.48
C ILE A 118 -3.93 -2.71 -0.92
N THR A 119 -5.06 -2.10 -1.30
CA THR A 119 -6.27 -2.84 -1.68
C THR A 119 -6.38 -3.03 -3.20
N GLN A 120 -7.25 -3.96 -3.63
CA GLN A 120 -7.55 -4.14 -5.05
C GLN A 120 -8.28 -2.93 -5.67
N GLU A 121 -8.99 -2.14 -4.86
CA GLU A 121 -9.63 -0.89 -5.27
C GLU A 121 -8.56 0.15 -5.63
N ALA A 122 -7.56 0.34 -4.75
CA ALA A 122 -6.43 1.24 -5.03
C ALA A 122 -5.68 0.84 -6.31
N VAL A 123 -5.44 -0.46 -6.51
CA VAL A 123 -4.85 -0.99 -7.76
C VAL A 123 -5.73 -0.67 -8.98
N SER A 124 -7.05 -0.81 -8.86
CA SER A 124 -7.98 -0.52 -9.96
C SER A 124 -8.00 0.97 -10.32
N ILE A 125 -7.98 1.86 -9.31
CA ILE A 125 -7.89 3.32 -9.51
C ILE A 125 -6.57 3.67 -10.20
N TYR A 126 -5.46 3.10 -9.76
CA TYR A 126 -4.16 3.33 -10.39
C TYR A 126 -4.17 2.93 -11.88
N LEU A 127 -4.60 1.70 -12.18
CA LEU A 127 -4.62 1.19 -13.56
C LEU A 127 -5.51 2.03 -14.48
N LYS A 128 -6.61 2.58 -13.94
CA LYS A 128 -7.48 3.49 -14.69
C LYS A 128 -6.73 4.71 -15.22
N PHE A 129 -5.69 5.19 -14.54
CA PHE A 129 -4.96 6.42 -14.89
C PHE A 129 -3.55 6.17 -15.43
N CYS A 130 -3.17 4.92 -15.71
CA CYS A 130 -1.88 4.64 -16.36
C CYS A 130 -1.93 5.08 -17.84
N GLU A 131 -1.15 6.10 -18.19
CA GLU A 131 -1.17 6.73 -19.52
C GLU A 131 -0.81 5.73 -20.63
N SER A 132 0.28 4.98 -20.47
CA SER A 132 0.71 4.00 -21.48
C SER A 132 -0.31 2.87 -21.69
N CYS A 133 -1.01 2.46 -20.63
CA CYS A 133 -2.09 1.48 -20.73
C CYS A 133 -3.33 2.05 -21.41
N GLN A 134 -3.69 3.32 -21.13
CA GLN A 134 -4.80 4.00 -21.79
C GLN A 134 -4.55 4.17 -23.29
N SER A 135 -3.34 4.58 -23.68
CA SER A 135 -2.98 4.74 -25.09
C SER A 135 -3.04 3.42 -25.86
N LYS A 136 -2.60 2.30 -25.26
CA LYS A 136 -2.73 0.96 -25.89
C LYS A 136 -4.18 0.52 -26.06
N LEU A 137 -5.03 0.77 -25.06
CA LEU A 137 -6.46 0.45 -25.15
C LEU A 137 -7.14 1.27 -26.26
N CYS A 138 -6.74 2.53 -26.41
CA CYS A 138 -7.23 3.42 -27.48
C CYS A 138 -6.83 2.91 -28.88
N ILE A 139 -5.61 2.39 -29.05
CA ILE A 139 -5.14 1.79 -30.31
C ILE A 139 -5.93 0.51 -30.67
N ILE A 140 -6.20 -0.35 -29.69
CA ILE A 140 -6.98 -1.58 -29.92
C ILE A 140 -8.42 -1.26 -30.36
N CYS A 141 -9.06 -0.24 -29.78
CA CYS A 141 -10.39 0.21 -30.20
C CYS A 141 -10.42 0.77 -31.63
N THR A 142 -9.34 1.39 -32.11
CA THR A 142 -9.31 1.95 -33.48
C THR A 142 -9.16 0.85 -34.53
N ILE A 143 -8.47 -0.24 -34.22
CA ILE A 143 -8.24 -1.35 -35.18
C ILE A 143 -9.45 -2.27 -35.31
N LEU A 144 -10.25 -2.44 -34.26
CA LEU A 144 -11.47 -3.27 -34.28
C LEU A 144 -12.72 -2.54 -34.79
N SER A 145 -12.58 -1.28 -35.22
CA SER A 145 -13.67 -0.45 -35.75
C SER A 145 -13.58 -0.24 -37.28
N VAL A 146 -12.78 -1.06 -37.98
CA VAL A 146 -12.61 -1.04 -39.45
C VAL A 146 -12.99 -2.39 -40.03
#